data_AF-A0A8T3M4S2-F1
#
_entry.id   AF-A0A8T3M4S2-F1
#
_cell.length_a   1.000
_cell.length_b   1.000
_cell.length_c   1.000
_cell.angle_alpha   90.00
_cell.angle_beta   90.00
_cell.angle_gamma   90.00
#
_symmetry.space_group_name_H-M   'P 1'
#
loop_
_entity.id
_entity.type
_entity.pdbx_description
1 polymer ?
#
loop_
_entity_poly.entity_id
_entity_poly.type
_entity_poly.pdbx_seq_one_letter_code
_entity_poly.pdbx_strand_id
1 'polypeptide(L)'
;QAVVPAPHGAARILEPLPAHVAAAFHPRTLGQLLFLRSVLDRERSDDRFLLAAIVGILHGRSSSYLSTAMPNAFSLAPAYTRRWAADRGVAPPDREVFGLLGAKLARLFRDGRPAQTGIALGGDALEAGPRIGAALRAQGLSDRARLVVTSPPYLRVIRYGSYNWLRLWFLGHDPAVVDRDTTPPGGTEAYGRFLREMLVSLRRVLTDDAVVVLVLGDVATDRGRRRPTVASLADQAWRLAAQPAGYALAGVVDDEVAPGRKLTRMWGLEAGRATATDRLLILGASEAGRRRALAGAGTPVDWSGGTRARRGRSVAASRPSQRMPAAILAAYAADVSPGRSGVDGSAGPHEEPGPRPDDQPAALLRAPAATAPVRPGGQPGA
;
A
#
# COMPACT_ATOMS: atom_id res chain seq x y z
N GLN A 1 -12.03 29.88 -10.17
CA GLN A 1 -11.87 28.64 -9.38
C GLN A 1 -12.32 27.49 -10.26
N ALA A 2 -11.44 26.55 -10.57
CA ALA A 2 -11.82 25.38 -11.38
C ALA A 2 -12.58 24.39 -10.52
N VAL A 3 -13.61 23.77 -11.09
CA VAL A 3 -14.56 22.92 -10.38
C VAL A 3 -14.58 21.56 -11.08
N VAL A 4 -14.62 20.49 -10.29
CA VAL A 4 -14.49 19.10 -10.73
C VAL A 4 -15.78 18.36 -10.40
N PRO A 5 -16.33 17.53 -11.31
CA PRO A 5 -17.44 16.66 -10.98
C PRO A 5 -17.04 15.62 -9.90
N ALA A 6 -17.89 15.46 -8.88
CA ALA A 6 -17.80 14.37 -7.92
C ALA A 6 -17.84 12.99 -8.63
N PRO A 7 -17.19 11.95 -8.07
CA PRO A 7 -17.37 10.58 -8.54
C PRO A 7 -18.84 10.16 -8.44
N HIS A 8 -19.30 9.36 -9.41
CA HIS A 8 -20.72 9.06 -9.64
C HIS A 8 -21.45 8.49 -8.40
N GLY A 9 -22.70 8.94 -8.19
CA GLY A 9 -23.64 8.41 -7.18
C GLY A 9 -24.25 9.45 -6.25
N ALA A 10 -23.55 10.54 -5.96
CA ALA A 10 -24.14 11.73 -5.33
C ALA A 10 -24.63 12.69 -6.44
N ALA A 11 -25.65 13.52 -6.17
CA ALA A 11 -25.95 14.69 -7.00
C ALA A 11 -24.62 15.35 -7.44
N ARG A 12 -24.49 15.81 -8.70
CA ARG A 12 -23.24 16.40 -9.25
C ARG A 12 -22.77 17.58 -8.40
N ILE A 13 -22.12 17.28 -7.28
CA ILE A 13 -21.49 18.25 -6.41
C ILE A 13 -20.20 18.59 -7.13
N LEU A 14 -20.16 19.85 -7.48
CA LEU A 14 -19.06 20.52 -8.11
C LEU A 14 -18.00 20.76 -7.02
N GLU A 15 -17.01 19.88 -6.93
CA GLU A 15 -15.92 19.96 -5.94
C GLU A 15 -14.85 20.95 -6.43
N PRO A 16 -14.37 21.88 -5.59
CA PRO A 16 -13.24 22.73 -5.96
C PRO A 16 -12.00 21.88 -6.29
N LEU A 17 -11.37 22.13 -7.44
CA LEU A 17 -10.10 21.49 -7.77
C LEU A 17 -9.01 21.97 -6.78
N PRO A 18 -8.40 21.06 -5.99
CA PRO A 18 -7.37 21.50 -5.05
C PRO A 18 -6.15 22.04 -5.79
N ALA A 19 -5.65 23.22 -5.39
CA ALA A 19 -4.54 23.89 -6.07
C ALA A 19 -3.28 23.01 -6.16
N HIS A 20 -3.04 22.18 -5.16
CA HIS A 20 -1.91 21.26 -5.15
C HIS A 20 -2.05 20.07 -6.11
N VAL A 21 -3.29 19.64 -6.41
CA VAL A 21 -3.54 18.68 -7.49
C VAL A 21 -3.30 19.34 -8.84
N ALA A 22 -3.85 20.55 -9.04
CA ALA A 22 -3.65 21.30 -10.28
C ALA A 22 -2.17 21.49 -10.62
N ALA A 23 -1.35 21.82 -9.61
CA ALA A 23 0.08 22.00 -9.75
C ALA A 23 0.87 20.71 -10.05
N ALA A 24 0.28 19.52 -9.87
CA ALA A 24 0.97 18.25 -10.08
C ALA A 24 0.89 17.73 -11.52
N PHE A 25 0.05 18.33 -12.37
CA PHE A 25 -0.21 17.85 -13.73
C PHE A 25 -0.13 18.97 -14.76
N HIS A 26 0.28 18.63 -15.99
CA HIS A 26 0.13 19.54 -17.11
C HIS A 26 -1.37 19.77 -17.40
N PRO A 27 -1.81 20.98 -17.80
CA PRO A 27 -3.23 21.29 -17.98
C PRO A 27 -3.98 20.33 -18.92
N ARG A 28 -3.34 19.91 -20.02
CA ARG A 28 -3.92 18.93 -20.97
C ARG A 28 -4.12 17.56 -20.32
N THR A 29 -3.10 17.05 -19.63
CA THR A 29 -3.16 15.78 -18.87
C THR A 29 -4.23 15.83 -17.78
N LEU A 30 -4.30 16.95 -17.06
CA LEU A 30 -5.31 17.16 -16.04
C LEU A 30 -6.73 17.15 -16.65
N GLY A 31 -6.95 17.83 -17.78
CA GLY A 31 -8.24 17.81 -18.47
C GLY A 31 -8.71 16.40 -18.81
N GLN A 32 -7.80 15.54 -19.33
CA GLN A 32 -8.11 14.14 -19.61
C GLN A 32 -8.39 13.33 -18.34
N LEU A 33 -7.66 13.56 -17.25
CA LEU A 33 -7.92 12.93 -15.95
C LEU A 33 -9.27 13.34 -15.37
N LEU A 34 -9.63 14.63 -15.46
CA LEU A 34 -10.91 15.14 -15.00
C LEU A 34 -12.07 14.54 -15.81
N PHE A 35 -11.90 14.39 -17.13
CA PHE A 35 -12.85 13.67 -17.97
C PHE A 35 -13.02 12.22 -17.49
N LEU A 36 -11.94 11.45 -17.33
CA LEU A 36 -12.00 10.05 -16.88
C LEU A 36 -12.65 9.92 -15.50
N ARG A 37 -12.28 10.78 -14.55
CA ARG A 37 -12.92 10.86 -13.22
C ARG A 37 -14.44 11.11 -13.34
N SER A 38 -14.87 11.87 -14.34
CA SER A 38 -16.26 12.25 -14.54
C SER A 38 -17.11 11.25 -15.31
N VAL A 39 -16.52 10.20 -15.90
CA VAL A 39 -17.27 9.23 -16.74
C VAL A 39 -17.15 7.80 -16.26
N LEU A 40 -16.11 7.47 -15.50
CA LEU A 40 -15.89 6.11 -14.99
C LEU A 40 -16.69 5.86 -13.71
N ASP A 41 -17.46 4.78 -13.71
CA ASP A 41 -18.31 4.37 -12.60
C ASP A 41 -17.66 3.23 -11.78
N ARG A 42 -17.46 3.46 -10.49
CA ARG A 42 -16.87 2.47 -9.56
C ARG A 42 -17.77 1.27 -9.30
N GLU A 43 -19.04 1.33 -9.65
CA GLU A 43 -19.95 0.18 -9.53
C GLU A 43 -19.81 -0.78 -10.73
N ARG A 44 -19.32 -0.30 -11.88
CA ARG A 44 -19.07 -1.12 -13.07
C ARG A 44 -17.70 -1.78 -13.00
N SER A 45 -17.65 -3.10 -13.22
CA SER A 45 -16.41 -3.89 -13.11
C SER A 45 -15.30 -3.43 -14.05
N ASP A 46 -15.65 -3.13 -15.30
CA ASP A 46 -14.69 -2.69 -16.32
C ASP A 46 -14.12 -1.31 -15.97
N ASP A 47 -14.98 -0.38 -15.56
CA ASP A 47 -14.58 0.96 -15.14
C ASP A 47 -13.72 0.90 -13.86
N ARG A 48 -14.03 0.03 -12.89
CA ARG A 48 -13.15 -0.23 -11.74
C ARG A 48 -11.76 -0.68 -12.16
N PHE A 49 -11.67 -1.56 -13.15
CA PHE A 49 -10.39 -2.02 -13.66
C PHE A 49 -9.61 -0.87 -14.33
N LEU A 50 -10.29 -0.02 -15.12
CA LEU A 50 -9.70 1.18 -15.71
C LEU A 50 -9.22 2.17 -14.63
N LEU A 51 -10.04 2.43 -13.62
CA LEU A 51 -9.68 3.28 -12.48
C LEU A 51 -8.44 2.75 -11.75
N ALA A 52 -8.37 1.44 -11.50
CA ALA A 52 -7.20 0.80 -10.90
C ALA A 52 -5.94 0.94 -11.78
N ALA A 53 -6.09 0.80 -13.10
CA ALA A 53 -5.00 1.00 -14.05
C ALA A 53 -4.49 2.45 -14.05
N ILE A 54 -5.39 3.44 -14.06
CA ILE A 54 -5.07 4.88 -14.00
C ILE A 54 -4.35 5.21 -12.69
N VAL A 55 -4.88 4.77 -11.54
CA VAL A 55 -4.26 4.97 -10.23
C VAL A 55 -2.83 4.38 -10.18
N GLY A 56 -2.60 3.28 -10.89
CA GLY A 56 -1.29 2.64 -11.03
C GLY A 56 -0.26 3.44 -11.85
N ILE A 57 -0.69 4.42 -12.67
CA ILE A 57 0.18 5.30 -13.45
C ILE A 57 0.06 6.78 -13.05
N LEU A 58 -0.71 7.09 -12.01
CA LEU A 58 -0.99 8.48 -11.66
C LEU A 58 0.25 9.23 -11.16
N HIS A 59 1.09 8.57 -10.36
CA HIS A 59 2.26 9.18 -9.74
C HIS A 59 3.43 8.20 -9.61
N GLY A 60 4.64 8.68 -9.90
CA GLY A 60 5.88 7.92 -9.75
C GLY A 60 7.08 8.59 -10.41
N ARG A 61 8.10 7.78 -10.74
CA ARG A 61 9.45 8.29 -11.09
C ARG A 61 9.77 8.28 -12.58
N SER A 62 9.14 7.41 -13.36
CA SER A 62 9.43 7.21 -14.79
C SER A 62 8.50 8.01 -15.69
N SER A 63 8.80 8.01 -17.00
CA SER A 63 7.97 8.58 -18.05
C SER A 63 6.59 7.91 -18.19
N SER A 64 6.39 6.74 -17.57
CA SER A 64 5.10 6.04 -17.54
C SER A 64 4.10 6.65 -16.56
N TYR A 65 4.49 7.68 -15.78
CA TYR A 65 3.62 8.33 -14.81
C TYR A 65 3.13 9.71 -15.29
N LEU A 66 1.94 10.09 -14.81
CA LEU A 66 1.18 11.24 -15.29
C LEU A 66 1.55 12.56 -14.60
N SER A 67 1.93 12.52 -13.33
CA SER A 67 2.27 13.73 -12.56
C SER A 67 3.73 14.15 -12.70
N THR A 68 4.07 15.31 -12.13
CA THR A 68 5.45 15.72 -11.84
C THR A 68 6.25 14.56 -11.24
N ALA A 69 7.38 14.24 -11.86
CA ALA A 69 8.24 13.15 -11.43
C ALA A 69 8.79 13.46 -10.03
N MET A 70 8.78 12.46 -9.16
CA MET A 70 9.37 12.54 -7.83
C MET A 70 10.41 11.42 -7.67
N PRO A 71 11.36 11.54 -6.73
CA PRO A 71 12.32 10.47 -6.47
C PRO A 71 11.66 9.22 -5.86
N ASN A 72 10.39 9.31 -5.47
CA ASN A 72 9.61 8.24 -4.83
C ASN A 72 8.37 7.87 -5.67
N ALA A 73 7.83 6.66 -5.49
CA ALA A 73 6.57 6.25 -6.13
C ALA A 73 5.31 6.68 -5.37
N PHE A 74 5.49 7.30 -4.21
CA PHE A 74 4.44 7.88 -3.40
C PHE A 74 4.50 9.40 -3.46
N SER A 75 3.33 10.01 -3.36
CA SER A 75 3.15 11.44 -3.45
C SER A 75 3.52 12.06 -2.10
N LEU A 76 4.71 12.67 -2.03
CA LEU A 76 5.13 13.42 -0.86
C LEU A 76 4.17 14.58 -0.59
N ALA A 77 4.23 15.10 0.64
CA ALA A 77 3.35 16.19 1.09
C ALA A 77 3.34 17.35 0.06
N PRO A 78 2.17 17.92 -0.25
CA PRO A 78 2.03 18.94 -1.29
C PRO A 78 3.06 20.08 -1.23
N ALA A 79 3.35 20.60 -0.03
CA ALA A 79 4.31 21.67 0.16
C ALA A 79 5.75 21.24 -0.16
N TYR A 80 6.12 20.01 0.20
CA TYR A 80 7.43 19.44 -0.13
C TYR A 80 7.56 19.22 -1.64
N THR A 81 6.56 18.59 -2.26
CA THR A 81 6.50 18.32 -3.70
C THR A 81 6.67 19.61 -4.51
N ARG A 82 6.02 20.70 -4.08
CA ARG A 82 6.16 22.02 -4.71
C ARG A 82 7.57 22.59 -4.61
N ARG A 83 8.18 22.56 -3.42
CA ARG A 83 9.56 23.04 -3.21
C ARG A 83 10.55 22.22 -4.04
N TRP A 84 10.48 20.89 -3.94
CA TRP A 84 11.35 19.99 -4.69
C TRP A 84 11.29 20.24 -6.20
N ALA A 85 10.09 20.48 -6.74
CA ALA A 85 9.89 20.77 -8.16
C ALA A 85 10.49 22.13 -8.55
N ALA A 86 10.29 23.16 -7.71
CA ALA A 86 10.86 24.49 -7.93
C ALA A 86 12.39 24.47 -7.87
N ASP A 87 12.97 23.84 -6.85
CA ASP A 87 14.43 23.77 -6.64
C ASP A 87 15.17 23.06 -7.80
N ARG A 88 14.47 22.17 -8.52
CA ARG A 88 15.04 21.38 -9.63
C ARG A 88 14.54 21.81 -11.01
N GLY A 89 13.71 22.86 -11.08
CA GLY A 89 13.10 23.31 -12.33
C GLY A 89 12.25 22.23 -13.02
N VAL A 90 11.67 21.29 -12.27
CA VAL A 90 10.87 20.19 -12.82
C VAL A 90 9.43 20.64 -12.97
N ALA A 91 8.98 20.78 -14.22
CA ALA A 91 7.58 21.06 -14.53
C ALA A 91 6.75 19.76 -14.63
N PRO A 92 5.42 19.83 -14.40
CA PRO A 92 4.53 18.72 -14.73
C PRO A 92 4.60 18.37 -16.23
N PRO A 93 4.82 17.09 -16.59
CA PRO A 93 4.98 16.70 -17.99
C PRO A 93 3.64 16.72 -18.74
N ASP A 94 3.67 17.13 -20.01
CA ASP A 94 2.51 16.94 -20.91
C ASP A 94 2.43 15.46 -21.32
N ARG A 95 1.45 14.75 -20.74
CA ARG A 95 1.21 13.33 -20.97
C ARG A 95 -0.18 13.11 -21.55
N GLU A 96 -0.23 12.28 -22.58
CA GLU A 96 -1.47 11.78 -23.16
C GLU A 96 -1.93 10.57 -22.33
N VAL A 97 -2.97 10.78 -21.52
CA VAL A 97 -3.48 9.84 -20.51
C VAL A 97 -3.99 8.56 -21.16
N PHE A 98 -4.69 8.65 -22.29
CA PHE A 98 -5.30 7.49 -22.94
C PHE A 98 -4.23 6.54 -23.51
N GLY A 99 -3.16 7.08 -24.08
CA GLY A 99 -2.02 6.35 -24.61
C GLY A 99 -1.24 5.64 -23.50
N LEU A 100 -0.97 6.32 -22.38
CA LEU A 100 -0.33 5.69 -21.22
C LEU A 100 -1.23 4.65 -20.54
N LEU A 101 -2.54 4.89 -20.50
CA LEU A 101 -3.51 3.90 -20.06
C LEU A 101 -3.50 2.68 -20.98
N GLY A 102 -3.51 2.87 -22.31
CA GLY A 102 -3.38 1.79 -23.29
C GLY A 102 -2.10 0.97 -23.08
N ALA A 103 -0.95 1.62 -22.90
CA ALA A 103 0.32 0.95 -22.60
C ALA A 103 0.28 0.17 -21.26
N LYS A 104 -0.36 0.75 -20.23
CA LYS A 104 -0.58 0.07 -18.93
C LYS A 104 -1.46 -1.16 -19.09
N LEU A 105 -2.55 -1.07 -19.84
CA LEU A 105 -3.46 -2.19 -20.11
C LEU A 105 -2.77 -3.30 -20.89
N ALA A 106 -2.05 -2.97 -21.97
CA ALA A 106 -1.27 -3.93 -22.74
C ALA A 106 -0.25 -4.68 -21.85
N ARG A 107 0.38 -3.97 -20.91
CA ARG A 107 1.27 -4.60 -19.93
C ARG A 107 0.53 -5.52 -18.95
N LEU A 108 -0.64 -5.13 -18.45
CA LEU A 108 -1.44 -5.96 -17.55
C LEU A 108 -1.98 -7.22 -18.22
N PHE A 109 -2.23 -7.18 -19.53
CA PHE A 109 -2.74 -8.31 -20.31
C PHE A 109 -1.64 -9.18 -20.96
N ARG A 110 -0.36 -8.85 -20.77
CA ARG A 110 0.75 -9.56 -21.42
C ARG A 110 0.75 -11.07 -21.13
N ASP A 111 0.42 -11.44 -19.90
CA ASP A 111 0.44 -12.84 -19.43
C ASP A 111 -0.94 -13.52 -19.54
N GLY A 112 -1.90 -12.85 -20.20
CA GLY A 112 -3.28 -13.31 -20.31
C GLY A 112 -4.13 -13.05 -19.07
N ARG A 113 -5.41 -13.45 -19.12
CA ARG A 113 -6.32 -13.36 -17.97
C ARG A 113 -6.08 -14.54 -17.02
N PRO A 114 -6.14 -14.34 -15.69
CA PRO A 114 -6.12 -15.46 -14.75
C PRO A 114 -7.22 -16.48 -15.10
N ALA A 115 -6.87 -17.77 -15.08
CA ALA A 115 -7.81 -18.85 -15.39
C ALA A 115 -8.93 -19.00 -14.35
N GLN A 116 -8.77 -18.41 -13.16
CA GLN A 116 -9.72 -18.48 -12.06
C GLN A 116 -10.25 -17.08 -11.73
N THR A 117 -11.54 -17.00 -11.45
CA THR A 117 -12.18 -15.80 -10.91
C THR A 117 -11.96 -15.71 -9.40
N GLY A 118 -11.83 -14.50 -8.88
CA GLY A 118 -11.69 -14.23 -7.44
C GLY A 118 -12.74 -13.25 -6.94
N ILE A 119 -12.87 -13.16 -5.62
CA ILE A 119 -13.75 -12.21 -4.94
C ILE A 119 -12.87 -11.14 -4.28
N ALA A 120 -13.20 -9.87 -4.48
CA ALA A 120 -12.57 -8.75 -3.79
C ALA A 120 -13.52 -8.24 -2.70
N LEU A 121 -13.03 -8.17 -1.46
CA LEU A 121 -13.80 -7.73 -0.29
C LEU A 121 -13.13 -6.53 0.35
N GLY A 122 -13.91 -5.47 0.59
CA GLY A 122 -13.53 -4.37 1.47
C GLY A 122 -14.09 -4.58 2.88
N GLY A 123 -13.29 -4.30 3.90
CA GLY A 123 -13.71 -4.37 5.29
C GLY A 123 -12.55 -4.38 6.28
N ASP A 124 -12.89 -4.43 7.56
CA ASP A 124 -11.92 -4.55 8.65
C ASP A 124 -11.31 -5.96 8.67
N ALA A 125 -9.98 -6.04 8.81
CA ALA A 125 -9.26 -7.29 8.95
C ALA A 125 -9.65 -8.07 10.21
N LEU A 126 -10.15 -7.39 11.25
CA LEU A 126 -10.68 -8.02 12.46
C LEU A 126 -11.97 -8.81 12.18
N GLU A 127 -12.69 -8.50 11.11
CA GLU A 127 -13.89 -9.20 10.66
C GLU A 127 -13.62 -10.15 9.47
N ALA A 128 -12.35 -10.34 9.10
CA ALA A 128 -11.98 -11.05 7.87
C ALA A 128 -12.60 -12.44 7.77
N GLY A 129 -12.56 -13.25 8.85
CA GLY A 129 -13.09 -14.60 8.82
C GLY A 129 -14.58 -14.65 8.48
N PRO A 130 -15.47 -14.08 9.31
CA PRO A 130 -16.91 -14.04 9.04
C PRO A 130 -17.25 -13.50 7.64
N ARG A 131 -16.60 -12.42 7.20
CA ARG A 131 -16.86 -11.79 5.89
C ARG A 131 -16.43 -12.67 4.72
N ILE A 132 -15.22 -13.25 4.79
CA ILE A 132 -14.71 -14.18 3.77
C ILE A 132 -15.62 -15.40 3.68
N GLY A 133 -15.97 -16.01 4.82
CA GLY A 133 -16.83 -17.19 4.86
C GLY A 133 -18.22 -16.91 4.26
N ALA A 134 -18.82 -15.76 4.58
CA ALA A 134 -20.10 -15.34 4.02
C ALA A 134 -20.02 -15.13 2.50
N ALA A 135 -18.97 -14.45 2.01
CA ALA A 135 -18.77 -14.21 0.59
C ALA A 135 -18.56 -15.49 -0.21
N LEU A 136 -17.78 -16.45 0.32
CA LEU A 136 -17.54 -17.75 -0.31
C LEU A 136 -18.84 -18.57 -0.38
N ARG A 137 -19.61 -18.64 0.71
CA ARG A 137 -20.91 -19.34 0.73
C ARG A 137 -21.91 -18.73 -0.25
N ALA A 138 -21.97 -17.40 -0.35
CA ALA A 138 -22.85 -16.72 -1.29
C ALA A 138 -22.53 -17.06 -2.76
N GLN A 139 -21.32 -17.52 -3.05
CA GLN A 139 -20.89 -17.96 -4.38
C GLN A 139 -20.89 -19.49 -4.54
N GLY A 140 -21.41 -20.24 -3.57
CA GLY A 140 -21.39 -21.71 -3.60
C GLY A 140 -19.99 -22.32 -3.50
N LEU A 141 -19.00 -21.57 -3.01
CA LEU A 141 -17.62 -22.02 -2.85
C LEU A 141 -17.41 -22.62 -1.45
N SER A 142 -16.34 -23.42 -1.31
CA SER A 142 -15.88 -23.85 0.02
C SER A 142 -15.58 -22.63 0.88
N ASP A 143 -16.14 -22.60 2.08
CA ASP A 143 -15.97 -21.48 3.02
C ASP A 143 -14.68 -21.56 3.85
N ARG A 144 -13.77 -22.48 3.47
CA ARG A 144 -12.48 -22.71 4.11
C ARG A 144 -11.33 -22.52 3.12
N ALA A 145 -10.32 -21.78 3.56
CA ALA A 145 -9.07 -21.53 2.85
C ALA A 145 -7.95 -22.43 3.40
N ARG A 146 -7.09 -22.91 2.49
CA ARG A 146 -5.87 -23.71 2.81
C ARG A 146 -4.58 -22.87 2.80
N LEU A 147 -4.67 -21.62 2.34
CA LEU A 147 -3.55 -20.69 2.29
C LEU A 147 -4.07 -19.27 2.53
N VAL A 148 -3.43 -18.56 3.47
CA VAL A 148 -3.56 -17.11 3.62
C VAL A 148 -2.17 -16.50 3.49
N VAL A 149 -2.04 -15.50 2.63
CA VAL A 149 -0.85 -14.65 2.54
C VAL A 149 -1.32 -13.23 2.77
N THR A 150 -0.77 -12.56 3.78
CA THR A 150 -1.18 -11.19 4.12
C THR A 150 -0.03 -10.38 4.68
N SER A 151 -0.10 -9.06 4.54
CA SER A 151 0.85 -8.09 5.08
C SER A 151 0.11 -7.15 6.02
N PRO A 152 -0.01 -7.48 7.33
CA PRO A 152 -0.61 -6.59 8.30
C PRO A 152 0.09 -5.22 8.32
N PRO A 153 -0.59 -4.14 8.74
CA PRO A 153 -0.05 -2.79 8.69
C PRO A 153 1.29 -2.67 9.42
N TYR A 154 2.30 -2.12 8.75
CA TYR A 154 3.64 -1.97 9.31
C TYR A 154 3.64 -1.09 10.55
N LEU A 155 4.22 -1.59 11.65
CA LEU A 155 4.33 -0.87 12.91
C LEU A 155 5.14 0.43 12.71
N ARG A 156 4.45 1.58 12.78
CA ARG A 156 5.00 2.95 12.89
C ARG A 156 5.87 3.47 11.73
N VAL A 157 5.54 3.26 10.45
CA VAL A 157 6.36 3.84 9.35
C VAL A 157 5.58 4.41 8.15
N ILE A 158 4.27 4.18 7.98
CA ILE A 158 3.58 4.56 6.73
C ILE A 158 2.23 5.24 6.99
N ARG A 159 2.08 6.47 6.49
CA ARG A 159 0.79 7.16 6.37
C ARG A 159 0.24 6.93 4.96
N TYR A 160 -0.57 5.89 4.79
CA TYR A 160 -1.08 5.48 3.48
C TYR A 160 -1.91 6.57 2.80
N GLY A 161 -2.73 7.27 3.57
CA GLY A 161 -3.49 8.43 3.13
C GLY A 161 -2.57 9.53 2.62
N SER A 162 -1.75 10.07 3.51
CA SER A 162 -0.82 11.16 3.23
C SER A 162 0.12 10.87 2.04
N TYR A 163 0.55 9.61 1.85
CA TYR A 163 1.46 9.23 0.76
C TYR A 163 0.76 8.91 -0.57
N ASN A 164 -0.56 8.77 -0.56
CA ASN A 164 -1.34 8.47 -1.76
C ASN A 164 -2.36 9.56 -2.08
N TRP A 165 -2.15 10.80 -1.61
CA TRP A 165 -3.12 11.89 -1.75
C TRP A 165 -3.55 12.15 -3.21
N LEU A 166 -2.66 12.00 -4.20
CA LEU A 166 -3.05 12.12 -5.62
C LEU A 166 -4.01 11.01 -6.04
N ARG A 167 -3.73 9.77 -5.64
CA ARG A 167 -4.53 8.58 -5.97
C ARG A 167 -5.88 8.64 -5.27
N LEU A 168 -5.88 9.03 -4.01
CA LEU A 168 -7.09 9.17 -3.21
C LEU A 168 -7.93 10.34 -3.68
N TRP A 169 -7.31 11.47 -4.03
CA TRP A 169 -8.00 12.55 -4.72
C TRP A 169 -8.71 12.00 -5.96
N PHE A 170 -8.01 11.32 -6.89
CA PHE A 170 -8.60 10.79 -8.12
C PHE A 170 -9.75 9.80 -7.88
N LEU A 171 -9.70 9.03 -6.79
CA LEU A 171 -10.76 8.10 -6.39
C LEU A 171 -11.91 8.72 -5.58
N GLY A 172 -11.77 9.99 -5.14
CA GLY A 172 -12.76 10.69 -4.33
C GLY A 172 -12.70 10.34 -2.84
N HIS A 173 -11.53 9.97 -2.33
CA HIS A 173 -11.33 9.62 -0.93
C HIS A 173 -10.52 10.70 -0.20
N ASP A 174 -10.87 10.94 1.06
CA ASP A 174 -10.11 11.82 1.95
C ASP A 174 -8.86 11.09 2.48
N PRO A 175 -7.64 11.59 2.22
CA PRO A 175 -6.41 11.05 2.79
C PRO A 175 -6.42 10.94 4.32
N ALA A 176 -7.02 11.89 5.04
CA ALA A 176 -7.04 11.87 6.50
C ALA A 176 -7.91 10.73 7.05
N VAL A 177 -9.04 10.46 6.39
CA VAL A 177 -9.90 9.30 6.68
C VAL A 177 -9.13 8.00 6.48
N VAL A 178 -8.44 7.85 5.34
CA VAL A 178 -7.64 6.65 5.05
C VAL A 178 -6.52 6.47 6.07
N ASP A 179 -5.80 7.54 6.43
CA ASP A 179 -4.75 7.46 7.46
C ASP A 179 -5.32 7.03 8.81
N ARG A 180 -6.44 7.60 9.24
CA ARG A 180 -7.09 7.19 10.50
C ARG A 180 -7.48 5.72 10.49
N ASP A 181 -8.07 5.24 9.40
CA ASP A 181 -8.61 3.88 9.32
C ASP A 181 -7.52 2.82 9.06
N THR A 182 -6.34 3.22 8.57
CA THR A 182 -5.21 2.31 8.28
C THR A 182 -4.04 2.44 9.24
N THR A 183 -4.07 3.39 10.17
CA THR A 183 -3.03 3.55 11.19
C THR A 183 -3.11 2.40 12.19
N PRO A 184 -2.05 1.58 12.33
CA PRO A 184 -2.06 0.51 13.32
C PRO A 184 -2.07 1.08 14.74
N PRO A 185 -2.57 0.30 15.73
CA PRO A 185 -2.50 0.69 17.13
C PRO A 185 -1.08 1.03 17.57
N GLY A 186 -0.96 2.04 18.44
CA GLY A 186 0.33 2.49 18.96
C GLY A 186 0.97 1.47 19.90
N GLY A 187 2.23 1.12 19.64
CA GLY A 187 3.05 0.28 20.52
C GLY A 187 2.95 -1.22 20.23
N THR A 188 3.96 -1.96 20.67
CA THR A 188 4.12 -3.39 20.37
C THR A 188 2.97 -4.23 20.91
N GLU A 189 2.50 -3.97 22.14
CA GLU A 189 1.44 -4.76 22.77
C GLU A 189 0.08 -4.59 22.09
N ALA A 190 -0.29 -3.34 21.78
CA ALA A 190 -1.53 -3.04 21.09
C ALA A 190 -1.53 -3.64 19.67
N TYR A 191 -0.39 -3.57 18.97
CA TYR A 191 -0.21 -4.22 17.69
C TYR A 191 -0.29 -5.76 17.80
N GLY A 192 0.33 -6.36 18.82
CA GLY A 192 0.20 -7.79 19.11
C GLY A 192 -1.24 -8.21 19.35
N ARG A 193 -2.01 -7.41 20.10
CA ARG A 193 -3.45 -7.64 20.32
C ARG A 193 -4.24 -7.61 19.00
N PHE A 194 -4.02 -6.58 18.19
CA PHE A 194 -4.64 -6.45 16.86
C PHE A 194 -4.35 -7.69 15.98
N LEU A 195 -3.07 -8.08 15.88
CA LEU A 195 -2.69 -9.27 15.11
C LEU A 195 -3.36 -10.54 15.65
N ARG A 196 -3.48 -10.67 16.97
CA ARG A 196 -4.13 -11.81 17.61
C ARG A 196 -5.61 -11.89 17.23
N GLU A 197 -6.32 -10.77 17.32
CA GLU A 197 -7.74 -10.70 16.98
C GLU A 197 -7.98 -10.99 15.49
N MET A 198 -7.16 -10.43 14.61
CA MET A 198 -7.16 -10.75 13.18
C MET A 198 -6.95 -12.27 12.94
N LEU A 199 -5.95 -12.88 13.60
CA LEU A 199 -5.66 -14.30 13.47
C LEU A 199 -6.78 -15.19 14.03
N VAL A 200 -7.40 -14.80 15.14
CA VAL A 200 -8.58 -15.49 15.70
C VAL A 200 -9.76 -15.41 14.73
N SER A 201 -9.98 -14.25 14.12
CA SER A 201 -11.00 -14.07 13.08
C SER A 201 -10.74 -14.99 11.89
N LEU A 202 -9.52 -14.96 11.34
CA LEU A 202 -9.11 -15.80 10.21
C LEU A 202 -9.28 -17.29 10.50
N ARG A 203 -8.99 -17.77 11.72
CA ARG A 203 -9.07 -19.20 12.06
C ARG A 203 -10.45 -19.82 11.74
N ARG A 204 -11.52 -19.00 11.78
CA ARG A 204 -12.91 -19.39 11.46
C ARG A 204 -13.12 -19.80 10.01
N VAL A 205 -12.22 -19.44 9.10
CA VAL A 205 -12.27 -19.78 7.67
C VAL A 205 -11.04 -20.55 7.21
N LEU A 206 -10.26 -21.12 8.12
CA LEU A 206 -9.11 -21.97 7.76
C LEU A 206 -9.49 -23.45 7.87
N THR A 207 -8.94 -24.26 6.97
CA THR A 207 -8.82 -25.71 7.19
C THR A 207 -7.75 -25.98 8.26
N ASP A 208 -7.77 -27.16 8.88
CA ASP A 208 -6.76 -27.50 9.89
C ASP A 208 -5.35 -27.64 9.31
N ASP A 209 -5.24 -28.01 8.02
CA ASP A 209 -3.98 -28.08 7.29
C ASP A 209 -3.58 -26.75 6.61
N ALA A 210 -4.28 -25.65 6.91
CA ALA A 210 -4.00 -24.37 6.28
C ALA A 210 -2.64 -23.79 6.70
N VAL A 211 -2.01 -23.10 5.75
CA VAL A 211 -0.78 -22.33 5.97
C VAL A 211 -1.13 -20.84 5.96
N VAL A 212 -0.62 -20.10 6.93
CA VAL A 212 -0.76 -18.65 7.04
C VAL A 212 0.62 -18.01 6.99
N VAL A 213 0.80 -17.08 6.07
CA VAL A 213 2.03 -16.32 5.88
C VAL A 213 1.76 -14.86 6.20
N LEU A 214 2.44 -14.35 7.22
CA LEU A 214 2.42 -12.93 7.56
C LEU A 214 3.71 -12.28 7.07
N VAL A 215 3.59 -11.36 6.11
CA VAL A 215 4.69 -10.54 5.61
C VAL A 215 4.85 -9.32 6.53
N LEU A 216 5.93 -9.28 7.30
CA LEU A 216 6.17 -8.27 8.34
C LEU A 216 7.45 -7.50 8.02
N GLY A 217 7.38 -6.18 7.91
CA GLY A 217 8.58 -5.35 7.78
C GLY A 217 9.20 -5.11 9.14
N ASP A 218 10.43 -5.57 9.33
CA ASP A 218 11.20 -5.24 10.51
C ASP A 218 11.70 -3.79 10.41
N VAL A 219 11.88 -3.07 11.51
CA VAL A 219 12.41 -1.69 11.49
C VAL A 219 13.64 -1.64 12.40
N ALA A 220 14.83 -1.48 11.81
CA ALA A 220 16.11 -1.53 12.51
C ALA A 220 16.35 -0.35 13.46
N THR A 221 15.59 0.74 13.31
CA THR A 221 15.74 1.96 14.12
C THR A 221 14.41 2.50 14.62
N ASP A 222 14.37 2.85 15.90
CA ASP A 222 13.28 3.57 16.56
C ASP A 222 13.76 5.00 16.84
N ARG A 223 13.13 6.01 16.22
CA ARG A 223 13.49 7.44 16.39
C ARG A 223 15.00 7.71 16.30
N GLY A 224 15.67 7.13 15.31
CA GLY A 224 17.11 7.28 15.10
C GLY A 224 18.01 6.43 16.02
N ARG A 225 17.45 5.78 17.06
CA ARG A 225 18.17 4.85 17.93
C ARG A 225 18.07 3.42 17.37
N ARG A 226 19.19 2.70 17.29
CA ARG A 226 19.18 1.27 16.94
C ARG A 226 18.33 0.53 17.96
N ARG A 227 17.38 -0.29 17.52
CA ARG A 227 16.72 -1.21 18.44
C ARG A 227 17.76 -2.21 18.94
N PRO A 228 17.88 -2.44 20.26
CA PRO A 228 18.66 -3.55 20.75
C PRO A 228 18.05 -4.84 20.18
N THR A 229 18.91 -5.76 19.80
CA THR A 229 18.68 -7.00 19.01
C THR A 229 17.79 -8.05 19.70
N VAL A 230 16.89 -7.65 20.60
CA VAL A 230 16.25 -8.56 21.55
C VAL A 230 15.13 -9.39 20.91
N ALA A 231 14.41 -8.89 19.89
CA ALA A 231 13.46 -9.68 19.09
C ALA A 231 12.97 -8.95 17.83
N SER A 232 12.90 -9.65 16.70
CA SER A 232 12.32 -9.13 15.46
C SER A 232 10.81 -8.87 15.58
N LEU A 233 10.22 -8.09 14.66
CA LEU A 233 8.76 -7.95 14.59
C LEU A 233 8.05 -9.30 14.37
N ALA A 234 8.67 -10.22 13.62
CA ALA A 234 8.16 -11.57 13.42
C ALA A 234 8.14 -12.38 14.72
N ASP A 235 9.20 -12.30 15.54
CA ASP A 235 9.24 -12.95 16.85
C ASP A 235 8.19 -12.37 17.80
N GLN A 236 7.98 -11.05 17.76
CA GLN A 236 6.96 -10.38 18.56
C GLN A 236 5.55 -10.79 18.11
N ALA A 237 5.28 -10.83 16.80
CA ALA A 237 4.02 -11.31 16.25
C ALA A 237 3.75 -12.78 16.61
N TRP A 238 4.78 -13.63 16.58
CA TRP A 238 4.67 -15.01 17.04
C TRP A 238 4.24 -15.07 18.52
N ARG A 239 5.03 -14.47 19.42
CA ARG A 239 4.82 -14.58 20.88
C ARG A 239 3.55 -13.90 21.37
N LEU A 240 3.24 -12.72 20.84
CA LEU A 240 2.11 -11.90 21.34
C LEU A 240 0.79 -12.22 20.65
N ALA A 241 0.81 -12.80 19.44
CA ALA A 241 -0.39 -13.02 18.63
C ALA A 241 -0.60 -14.47 18.23
N ALA A 242 0.29 -15.04 17.40
CA ALA A 242 0.04 -16.32 16.77
C ALA A 242 0.05 -17.50 17.76
N GLN A 243 1.02 -17.55 18.67
CA GLN A 243 1.11 -18.59 19.69
C GLN A 243 -0.12 -18.57 20.64
N PRO A 244 -0.51 -17.42 21.23
CA PRO A 244 -1.74 -17.35 22.02
C PRO A 244 -3.02 -17.67 21.25
N ALA A 245 -3.05 -17.43 19.93
CA ALA A 245 -4.18 -17.76 19.06
C ALA A 245 -4.22 -19.25 18.64
N GLY A 246 -3.27 -20.08 19.11
CA GLY A 246 -3.25 -21.52 18.85
C GLY A 246 -2.65 -21.92 17.50
N TYR A 247 -1.94 -21.02 16.83
CA TYR A 247 -1.21 -21.34 15.60
C TYR A 247 0.11 -22.06 15.91
N ALA A 248 0.59 -22.84 14.95
CA ALA A 248 1.83 -23.60 15.07
C ALA A 248 2.93 -22.96 14.21
N LEU A 249 4.09 -22.64 14.79
CA LEU A 249 5.19 -22.00 14.07
C LEU A 249 5.89 -23.00 13.14
N ALA A 250 5.89 -22.72 11.83
CA ALA A 250 6.74 -23.45 10.87
C ALA A 250 8.15 -22.85 10.83
N GLY A 251 8.24 -21.51 10.80
CA GLY A 251 9.49 -20.77 10.89
C GLY A 251 9.35 -19.33 10.40
N VAL A 252 10.47 -18.63 10.34
CA VAL A 252 10.57 -17.27 9.78
C VAL A 252 11.53 -17.32 8.62
N VAL A 253 11.12 -16.76 7.49
CA VAL A 253 11.95 -16.61 6.28
C VAL A 253 12.32 -15.15 6.15
N ASP A 254 13.61 -14.87 6.03
CA ASP A 254 14.10 -13.54 5.71
C ASP A 254 14.06 -13.36 4.19
N ASP A 255 13.23 -12.42 3.71
CA ASP A 255 13.14 -12.02 2.31
C ASP A 255 14.02 -10.78 2.10
N GLU A 256 15.23 -11.03 1.59
CA GLU A 256 16.16 -9.99 1.19
C GLU A 256 15.69 -9.33 -0.11
N VAL A 257 14.93 -8.24 0.03
CA VAL A 257 14.53 -7.43 -1.13
C VAL A 257 15.78 -6.73 -1.68
N ALA A 258 16.29 -7.21 -2.81
CA ALA A 258 17.48 -6.69 -3.48
C ALA A 258 17.47 -5.14 -3.54
N PRO A 259 18.61 -4.47 -3.29
CA PRO A 259 18.69 -3.00 -3.30
C PRO A 259 18.15 -2.45 -4.62
N GLY A 260 17.20 -1.51 -4.53
CA GLY A 260 16.49 -0.93 -5.68
C GLY A 260 15.09 -1.49 -5.98
N ARG A 261 14.67 -2.62 -5.37
CA ARG A 261 13.33 -3.21 -5.57
C ARG A 261 12.30 -2.85 -4.49
N LYS A 262 12.72 -2.34 -3.34
CA LYS A 262 11.82 -1.88 -2.27
C LYS A 262 11.37 -0.45 -2.52
N LEU A 263 10.06 -0.21 -2.56
CA LEU A 263 9.46 1.13 -2.75
C LEU A 263 9.96 2.16 -1.72
N THR A 264 10.34 1.73 -0.52
CA THR A 264 10.89 2.57 0.56
C THR A 264 12.38 2.91 0.39
N ARG A 265 13.11 2.28 -0.54
CA ARG A 265 14.54 2.53 -0.81
C ARG A 265 14.82 3.36 -2.05
N MET A 266 13.80 3.97 -2.63
CA MET A 266 13.96 4.95 -3.69
C MET A 266 14.41 6.33 -3.17
N TRP A 267 14.79 6.39 -1.89
CA TRP A 267 15.43 7.52 -1.23
C TRP A 267 16.86 7.66 -1.75
N GLY A 268 17.05 8.56 -2.71
CA GLY A 268 18.39 8.91 -3.20
C GLY A 268 19.25 9.50 -2.08
N LEU A 269 20.49 9.01 -1.98
CA LEU A 269 21.66 9.42 -1.19
C LEU A 269 21.51 9.73 0.32
N GLU A 270 20.33 10.07 0.82
CA GLU A 270 20.00 10.19 2.24
C GLU A 270 18.99 9.11 2.63
N ALA A 271 19.43 7.85 2.51
CA ALA A 271 18.67 6.71 2.98
C ALA A 271 18.48 6.81 4.50
N GLY A 272 17.37 7.42 4.93
CA GLY A 272 16.78 7.13 6.23
C GLY A 272 16.75 5.61 6.40
N ARG A 273 17.15 5.14 7.58
CA ARG A 273 17.51 3.76 7.93
C ARG A 273 16.34 2.75 7.85
N ALA A 274 15.69 2.65 6.69
CA ALA A 274 14.65 1.69 6.36
C ALA A 274 15.30 0.36 5.95
N THR A 275 14.80 -0.73 6.54
CA THR A 275 15.39 -2.07 6.51
C THR A 275 15.40 -2.73 5.13
N ALA A 276 16.43 -3.57 4.94
CA ALA A 276 16.70 -4.36 3.74
C ALA A 276 15.81 -5.60 3.56
N THR A 277 15.07 -5.96 4.61
CA THR A 277 14.58 -7.33 4.77
C THR A 277 13.12 -7.25 5.19
N ASP A 278 12.25 -7.92 4.44
CA ASP A 278 10.91 -8.27 4.90
C ASP A 278 10.99 -9.67 5.52
N ARG A 279 10.27 -9.90 6.61
CA ARG A 279 10.26 -11.20 7.30
C ARG A 279 8.93 -11.87 7.11
N LEU A 280 8.95 -13.07 6.55
CA LEU A 280 7.76 -13.89 6.36
C LEU A 280 7.64 -14.83 7.55
N LEU A 281 6.69 -14.56 8.43
CA LEU A 281 6.32 -15.47 9.52
C LEU A 281 5.37 -16.53 8.96
N ILE A 282 5.83 -17.78 8.91
CA ILE A 282 5.08 -18.92 8.37
C ILE A 282 4.48 -19.74 9.50
N LEU A 283 3.16 -19.86 9.47
CA LEU A 283 2.34 -20.49 10.51
C LEU A 283 1.49 -21.61 9.89
N GLY A 284 1.29 -22.69 10.64
CA GLY A 284 0.20 -23.62 10.43
C GLY A 284 -1.01 -23.22 11.26
N ALA A 285 -2.21 -23.33 10.69
CA ALA A 285 -3.47 -23.19 11.45
C ALA A 285 -3.61 -24.25 12.56
N SER A 286 -2.91 -25.38 12.40
CA SER A 286 -2.68 -26.42 13.40
C SER A 286 -1.31 -27.06 13.16
N GLU A 287 -0.98 -28.07 13.96
CA GLU A 287 0.17 -28.93 13.74
C GLU A 287 0.17 -29.62 12.36
N ALA A 288 -1.00 -29.94 11.80
CA ALA A 288 -1.11 -30.48 10.44
C ALA A 288 -0.69 -29.43 9.39
N GLY A 289 -1.14 -28.18 9.55
CA GLY A 289 -0.73 -27.07 8.69
C GLY A 289 0.77 -26.78 8.79
N ARG A 290 1.35 -26.89 10.00
CA ARG A 290 2.80 -26.75 10.21
C ARG A 290 3.58 -27.81 9.44
N ARG A 291 3.16 -29.08 9.54
CA ARG A 291 3.78 -30.19 8.78
C ARG A 291 3.65 -29.97 7.28
N ARG A 292 2.49 -29.51 6.80
CA ARG A 292 2.28 -29.16 5.38
C ARG A 292 3.23 -28.05 4.92
N ALA A 293 3.40 -26.99 5.71
CA ALA A 293 4.33 -25.90 5.40
C ALA A 293 5.78 -26.40 5.26
N LEU A 294 6.21 -27.27 6.18
CA LEU A 294 7.56 -27.83 6.15
C LEU A 294 7.77 -28.83 5.01
N ALA A 295 6.76 -29.64 4.67
CA ALA A 295 6.83 -30.62 3.59
C ALA A 295 6.72 -29.99 2.20
N GLY A 296 6.03 -28.85 2.07
CA GLY A 296 5.81 -28.16 0.80
C GLY A 296 7.00 -27.32 0.32
N ALA A 297 8.08 -27.21 1.08
CA ALA A 297 9.29 -26.48 0.70
C ALA A 297 10.11 -27.27 -0.32
N GLY A 298 9.66 -27.30 -1.59
CA GLY A 298 10.39 -27.91 -2.72
C GLY A 298 11.66 -27.14 -3.11
N THR A 299 11.78 -25.89 -2.67
CA THR A 299 13.00 -25.08 -2.70
C THR A 299 13.60 -25.06 -1.31
N PRO A 300 14.93 -25.20 -1.13
CA PRO A 300 15.57 -25.00 0.16
C PRO A 300 15.24 -23.59 0.68
N VAL A 301 14.37 -23.52 1.69
CA VAL A 301 14.06 -22.29 2.41
C VAL A 301 15.00 -22.22 3.60
N ASP A 302 15.74 -21.14 3.73
CA ASP A 302 16.51 -20.89 4.95
C ASP A 302 15.57 -20.44 6.07
N TRP A 303 15.35 -21.35 7.02
CA TRP A 303 14.52 -21.11 8.20
C TRP A 303 15.31 -20.47 9.36
N SER A 304 16.58 -20.08 9.14
CA SER A 304 17.50 -19.61 10.18
C SER A 304 17.14 -18.25 10.78
N GLY A 305 16.24 -17.48 10.16
CA GLY A 305 15.85 -16.12 10.55
C GLY A 305 15.14 -15.97 11.91
N GLY A 306 14.83 -17.07 12.61
CA GLY A 306 14.19 -17.02 13.93
C GLY A 306 14.24 -18.35 14.71
N THR A 307 15.01 -18.34 15.82
CA THR A 307 15.04 -19.31 16.95
C THR A 307 14.82 -20.81 16.66
N ARG A 308 15.66 -21.42 15.82
CA ARG A 308 15.99 -22.86 15.95
C ARG A 308 17.47 -23.08 16.28
N ALA A 309 17.73 -23.04 17.58
CA ALA A 309 18.76 -23.75 18.34
C ALA A 309 20.23 -23.73 17.84
N ARG A 310 21.06 -23.00 18.59
CA ARG A 310 22.38 -23.52 19.05
C ARG A 310 22.15 -24.83 19.82
N ARG A 311 21.97 -25.95 19.10
CA ARG A 311 22.29 -27.29 19.60
C ARG A 311 23.16 -27.95 18.55
N GLY A 312 24.32 -28.42 18.99
CA GLY A 312 25.46 -28.69 18.14
C GLY A 312 25.35 -29.92 17.24
N ARG A 313 26.29 -29.93 16.29
CA ARG A 313 26.78 -31.04 15.43
C ARG A 313 25.77 -31.50 14.36
N SER A 314 26.17 -31.83 13.13
CA SER A 314 27.46 -32.19 12.56
C SER A 314 27.48 -31.84 11.07
N VAL A 315 28.65 -31.49 10.57
CA VAL A 315 28.93 -31.21 9.16
C VAL A 315 28.66 -32.47 8.33
N ALA A 316 27.79 -32.38 7.33
CA ALA A 316 27.79 -33.29 6.19
C ALA A 316 27.75 -32.46 4.91
N ALA A 317 28.91 -32.41 4.25
CA ALA A 317 29.08 -31.77 2.96
C ALA A 317 28.17 -32.43 1.92
N SER A 318 27.43 -31.62 1.15
CA SER A 318 26.83 -32.07 -0.10
C SER A 318 27.08 -31.03 -1.20
N ARG A 319 27.45 -31.57 -2.36
CA ARG A 319 28.08 -30.94 -3.54
C ARG A 319 27.13 -30.00 -4.30
N PRO A 320 27.66 -29.07 -5.12
CA PRO A 320 26.85 -28.10 -5.85
C PRO A 320 26.12 -28.77 -7.03
N SER A 321 24.80 -28.74 -7.05
CA SER A 321 24.01 -29.15 -8.22
C SER A 321 23.55 -27.94 -9.04
N GLN A 322 24.17 -27.83 -10.22
CA GLN A 322 23.65 -27.38 -11.52
C GLN A 322 22.66 -26.20 -11.59
N ARG A 323 23.15 -25.18 -12.32
CA ARG A 323 22.47 -23.94 -12.73
C ARG A 323 21.14 -24.19 -13.45
N MET A 324 20.09 -23.47 -13.04
CA MET A 324 18.94 -23.18 -13.90
C MET A 324 19.19 -21.91 -14.75
N PRO A 325 18.54 -21.77 -15.93
CA PRO A 325 18.86 -20.73 -16.91
C PRO A 325 18.39 -19.34 -16.47
N ALA A 326 19.26 -18.34 -16.63
CA ALA A 326 19.10 -16.95 -16.21
C ALA A 326 18.10 -16.09 -17.02
N ALA A 327 17.11 -16.69 -17.70
CA ALA A 327 16.33 -16.00 -18.74
C ALA A 327 15.03 -15.29 -18.29
N ILE A 328 14.62 -15.36 -17.02
CA ILE A 328 13.32 -14.78 -16.56
C ILE A 328 13.50 -13.55 -15.64
N LEU A 329 14.71 -13.25 -15.17
CA LEU A 329 14.95 -12.16 -14.19
C LEU A 329 15.45 -10.83 -14.79
N ALA A 330 15.67 -10.76 -16.11
CA ALA A 330 16.33 -9.62 -16.75
C ALA A 330 15.39 -8.54 -17.33
N ALA A 331 14.07 -8.73 -17.35
CA ALA A 331 13.16 -7.80 -18.05
C ALA A 331 12.60 -6.65 -17.18
N TYR A 332 13.04 -6.48 -15.93
CA TYR A 332 12.50 -5.46 -15.01
C TYR A 332 13.48 -4.35 -14.61
N ALA A 333 14.73 -4.39 -15.11
CA ALA A 333 15.81 -3.50 -14.64
C ALA A 333 16.50 -2.66 -15.73
N ALA A 334 16.13 -2.78 -17.00
CA ALA A 334 16.75 -2.03 -18.07
C ALA A 334 15.79 -0.94 -18.58
N ASP A 335 15.81 0.24 -17.95
CA ASP A 335 15.32 1.50 -18.53
C ASP A 335 15.76 2.72 -17.70
N VAL A 336 16.99 2.69 -17.16
CA VAL A 336 17.59 3.84 -16.47
C VAL A 336 18.95 4.11 -17.09
N SER A 337 19.04 5.16 -17.91
CA SER A 337 20.33 5.73 -18.28
C SER A 337 20.87 6.57 -17.11
N PRO A 338 22.15 6.42 -16.71
CA PRO A 338 22.71 7.21 -15.62
C PRO A 338 22.96 8.67 -16.07
N GLY A 339 22.20 9.60 -15.50
CA GLY A 339 22.43 11.03 -15.64
C GLY A 339 23.61 11.51 -14.78
N ARG A 340 24.43 12.39 -15.34
CA ARG A 340 25.70 12.91 -14.80
C ARG A 340 25.56 13.63 -13.44
N SER A 341 26.59 13.47 -12.62
CA SER A 341 26.84 14.12 -11.33
C SER A 341 27.16 15.62 -11.46
N GLY A 342 26.65 16.44 -10.54
CA GLY A 342 27.01 17.85 -10.40
C GLY A 342 26.65 18.44 -9.04
N VAL A 343 27.69 18.56 -8.20
CA VAL A 343 28.05 19.56 -7.17
C VAL A 343 27.07 19.91 -6.02
N ASP A 344 27.63 19.83 -4.82
CA ASP A 344 27.06 19.97 -3.48
C ASP A 344 26.52 21.37 -3.11
N GLY A 345 25.52 21.37 -2.22
CA GLY A 345 25.09 22.52 -1.41
C GLY A 345 24.65 22.02 -0.03
N SER A 346 25.43 22.37 0.99
CA SER A 346 25.34 21.90 2.38
C SER A 346 24.19 22.55 3.18
N ALA A 347 23.27 21.74 3.72
CA ALA A 347 22.41 22.08 4.85
C ALA A 347 22.11 20.81 5.68
N GLY A 348 22.29 20.87 7.00
CA GLY A 348 22.30 19.70 7.89
C GLY A 348 20.91 19.12 8.27
N PRO A 349 20.87 17.87 8.80
CA PRO A 349 19.67 17.02 8.82
C PRO A 349 18.82 17.11 10.11
N HIS A 350 18.95 18.19 10.88
CA HIS A 350 18.35 18.29 12.21
C HIS A 350 17.63 19.62 12.43
N GLU A 351 16.56 19.86 11.68
CA GLU A 351 15.52 20.81 12.09
C GLU A 351 14.18 20.38 11.47
N GLU A 352 13.30 19.80 12.30
CA GLU A 352 11.86 19.81 12.01
C GLU A 352 11.39 21.26 12.24
N PRO A 353 10.80 21.96 11.25
CA PRO A 353 10.11 23.19 11.56
C PRO A 353 8.86 22.82 12.36
N GLY A 354 8.82 23.21 13.64
CA GLY A 354 7.60 23.19 14.44
C GLY A 354 6.51 24.07 13.80
N PRO A 355 5.23 23.87 14.16
CA PRO A 355 4.13 24.65 13.62
C PRO A 355 4.34 26.13 13.93
N ARG A 356 4.26 26.99 12.90
CA ARG A 356 4.33 28.45 13.06
C ARG A 356 2.91 29.01 13.30
N PRO A 357 2.77 30.17 13.96
CA PRO A 357 1.47 30.74 14.35
C PRO A 357 0.48 31.01 13.19
N ASP A 358 0.94 30.95 11.93
CA ASP A 358 0.12 31.15 10.74
C ASP A 358 -0.63 29.89 10.26
N ASP A 359 -0.48 28.76 10.96
CA ASP A 359 -1.23 27.51 10.71
C ASP A 359 -2.65 27.50 11.34
N GLN A 360 -3.22 28.66 11.69
CA GLN A 360 -4.63 28.72 12.07
C GLN A 360 -5.53 28.67 10.82
N PRO A 361 -6.60 27.85 10.82
CA PRO A 361 -7.59 27.92 9.75
C PRO A 361 -8.22 29.32 9.75
N ALA A 362 -8.44 29.88 8.55
CA ALA A 362 -9.13 31.15 8.38
C ALA A 362 -10.46 31.14 9.16
N ALA A 363 -10.72 32.21 9.90
CA ALA A 363 -11.92 32.38 10.70
C ALA A 363 -13.18 32.12 9.84
N LEU A 364 -14.04 31.21 10.31
CA LEU A 364 -15.36 30.95 9.74
C LEU A 364 -16.22 32.21 9.89
N LEU A 365 -16.29 33.01 8.82
CA LEU A 365 -17.35 34.01 8.64
C LEU A 365 -18.68 33.25 8.52
N ARG A 366 -19.51 33.32 9.58
CA ARG A 366 -20.89 32.82 9.55
C ARG A 366 -21.69 33.67 8.55
N ALA A 367 -22.16 33.04 7.47
CA ALA A 367 -23.22 33.62 6.65
C ALA A 367 -24.54 33.66 7.47
N PRO A 368 -25.37 34.71 7.34
CA PRO A 368 -26.64 34.80 8.04
C PRO A 368 -27.61 33.71 7.57
N ALA A 369 -28.43 33.22 8.50
CA ALA A 369 -29.37 32.12 8.30
C ALA A 369 -30.32 32.38 7.11
N ALA A 370 -30.32 31.45 6.15
CA ALA A 370 -31.30 31.43 5.09
C ALA A 370 -32.67 31.03 5.66
N THR A 371 -33.66 31.89 5.44
CA THR A 371 -35.08 31.68 5.69
C THR A 371 -35.64 30.54 4.84
N ALA A 372 -36.68 29.90 5.38
CA ALA A 372 -37.32 28.68 4.86
C ALA A 372 -37.90 28.82 3.43
N PRO A 373 -38.03 27.72 2.67
CA PRO A 373 -38.47 27.75 1.28
C PRO A 373 -39.99 27.96 1.13
N VAL A 374 -40.36 28.89 0.26
CA VAL A 374 -41.73 29.10 -0.23
C VAL A 374 -42.08 27.99 -1.24
N ARG A 375 -43.20 27.28 -1.03
CA ARG A 375 -43.76 26.30 -1.98
C ARG A 375 -44.58 27.00 -3.08
N PRO A 376 -44.58 26.50 -4.33
CA PRO A 376 -45.51 26.95 -5.35
C PRO A 376 -46.80 26.12 -5.30
N GLY A 377 -47.94 26.78 -5.19
CA GLY A 377 -49.26 26.16 -5.29
C GLY A 377 -50.31 27.24 -5.44
N GLY A 378 -50.75 27.47 -6.68
CA GLY A 378 -51.89 28.34 -6.97
C GLY A 378 -53.21 27.58 -6.78
N GLN A 379 -54.17 28.22 -6.13
CA GLN A 379 -55.44 28.63 -6.72
C GLN A 379 -56.08 29.74 -5.84
N PRO A 380 -56.76 30.74 -6.44
CA PRO A 380 -57.46 31.79 -5.71
C PRO A 380 -58.87 31.34 -5.32
N GLY A 381 -59.26 31.56 -4.06
CA GLY A 381 -60.64 31.43 -3.62
C GLY A 381 -61.35 32.77 -3.64
N ALA A 382 -62.35 32.89 -4.50
CA ALA A 382 -63.69 33.43 -4.22
C ALA A 382 -64.62 32.99 -5.36
#